data_AF-A0A437KAE1-F1
#
_entry.id   AF-A0A437KAE1-F1
#
_cell.length_a   1.000
_cell.length_b   1.000
_cell.length_c   1.000
_cell.angle_alpha   90.00
_cell.angle_beta   90.00
_cell.angle_gamma   90.00
#
_symmetry.space_group_name_H-M   'P 1'
#
loop_
_entity.id
_entity.type
_entity.pdbx_description
1 polymer ?
#
loop_
_entity_poly.entity_id
_entity_poly.type
_entity_poly.pdbx_seq_one_letter_code
_entity_poly.pdbx_strand_id
1 'polypeptide(L)'
;MKVGVNMSGNQNLMNSIWFGEKSTLPLPEIKANILYADTERDVLLNLIELYKLGDFTQKPLLIQLMNRTKDEAVLNLCIRVFLAVATHGDLRDSKSAAEGYQVEFFENGEVKYESECIAGREMIFKKYNEQGDIIEQKIEPSESDLIYAKKFSRESII
;
A
#
# COMPACT_ATOMS: atom_id res chain seq x y z
N MET A 1 -46.57 -5.99 -12.70
CA MET A 1 -45.27 -5.85 -11.99
C MET A 1 -44.16 -6.29 -12.94
N LYS A 2 -43.34 -5.37 -13.44
CA LYS A 2 -42.08 -5.73 -14.12
C LYS A 2 -40.99 -5.68 -13.07
N VAL A 3 -40.40 -6.83 -12.76
CA VAL A 3 -39.22 -6.93 -11.90
C VAL A 3 -38.08 -6.28 -12.67
N GLY A 4 -37.64 -5.10 -12.21
CA GLY A 4 -36.43 -4.46 -12.73
C GLY A 4 -35.24 -5.29 -12.31
N VAL A 5 -34.57 -5.93 -13.28
CA VAL A 5 -33.27 -6.54 -13.06
C VAL A 5 -32.27 -5.39 -12.87
N ASN A 6 -31.82 -5.23 -11.63
CA ASN A 6 -30.79 -4.28 -11.26
C ASN A 6 -29.43 -4.88 -11.70
N MET A 7 -28.96 -4.56 -12.91
CA MET A 7 -27.62 -4.91 -13.37
C MET A 7 -26.65 -3.76 -13.09
N SER A 8 -26.38 -3.46 -11.81
CA SER A 8 -25.14 -2.76 -11.44
C SER A 8 -24.02 -3.80 -11.34
N GLY A 9 -23.68 -4.39 -12.49
CA GLY A 9 -22.54 -5.29 -12.58
C GLY A 9 -21.27 -4.49 -12.38
N ASN A 10 -20.50 -4.81 -11.33
CA ASN A 10 -19.16 -4.29 -11.10
C ASN A 10 -18.27 -4.73 -12.30
N GLN A 11 -18.23 -3.92 -13.36
CA GLN A 11 -17.55 -4.29 -14.61
C GLN A 11 -16.04 -4.17 -14.43
N ASN A 12 -15.35 -5.31 -14.36
CA ASN A 12 -13.90 -5.35 -14.35
C ASN A 12 -13.32 -4.61 -15.57
N LEU A 13 -12.44 -3.64 -15.33
CA LEU A 13 -11.80 -2.83 -16.38
C LEU A 13 -10.88 -3.65 -17.29
N MET A 14 -10.15 -4.61 -16.72
CA MET A 14 -9.28 -5.54 -17.43
C MET A 14 -9.32 -6.91 -16.76
N ASN A 15 -9.60 -7.95 -17.53
CA ASN A 15 -9.60 -9.34 -17.05
C ASN A 15 -8.22 -9.95 -17.30
N SER A 16 -7.55 -10.44 -16.25
CA SER A 16 -6.21 -11.11 -16.23
C SER A 16 -4.99 -10.26 -15.84
N ILE A 17 -3.93 -10.95 -15.40
CA ILE A 17 -2.61 -10.34 -15.12
C ILE A 17 -1.89 -9.83 -16.38
N TRP A 18 -2.41 -10.12 -17.57
CA TRP A 18 -1.88 -9.63 -18.83
C TRP A 18 -2.57 -8.32 -19.21
N PHE A 19 -1.79 -7.25 -19.33
CA PHE A 19 -2.30 -5.91 -19.64
C PHE A 19 -2.40 -5.61 -21.15
N GLY A 20 -2.07 -6.58 -22.01
CA GLY A 20 -2.06 -6.43 -23.46
C GLY A 20 -0.68 -6.06 -24.03
N GLU A 21 -0.61 -6.02 -25.36
CA GLU A 21 0.60 -5.67 -26.10
C GLU A 21 1.11 -4.25 -25.80
N LYS A 22 2.38 -4.01 -26.11
CA LYS A 22 2.99 -2.68 -26.01
C LYS A 22 2.32 -1.73 -26.98
N SER A 23 1.99 -0.52 -26.51
CA SER A 23 1.52 0.57 -27.37
C SER A 23 2.52 0.86 -28.48
N THR A 24 1.98 1.16 -29.67
CA THR A 24 2.74 1.74 -30.79
C THR A 24 2.82 3.27 -30.71
N LEU A 25 2.08 3.89 -29.76
CA LEU A 25 2.07 5.33 -29.59
C LEU A 25 3.40 5.83 -29.00
N PRO A 26 3.91 6.99 -29.47
CA PRO A 26 5.06 7.65 -28.87
C PRO A 26 4.81 8.06 -27.40
N LEU A 27 5.86 8.01 -26.58
CA LEU A 27 5.81 8.41 -25.17
C LEU A 27 5.19 9.81 -24.93
N PRO A 28 5.50 10.86 -25.73
CA PRO A 28 4.89 12.19 -25.54
C PRO A 28 3.37 12.19 -25.74
N GLU A 29 2.86 11.36 -26.65
CA GLU A 29 1.43 11.26 -26.94
C GLU A 29 0.69 10.60 -25.77
N ILE A 30 1.26 9.53 -25.21
CA ILE A 30 0.69 8.88 -24.01
C ILE A 30 0.67 9.85 -22.82
N LYS A 31 1.73 10.65 -22.64
CA LYS A 31 1.79 11.68 -21.59
C LYS A 31 0.76 12.79 -21.79
N ALA A 32 0.52 13.20 -23.04
CA ALA A 32 -0.54 14.14 -23.38
C ALA A 32 -1.93 13.56 -23.06
N ASN A 33 -2.18 12.29 -23.41
CA ASN A 33 -3.44 11.63 -23.09
C ASN A 33 -3.71 11.56 -21.58
N ILE A 34 -2.68 11.36 -20.76
CA ILE A 34 -2.81 11.42 -19.29
C ILE A 34 -3.21 12.82 -18.82
N LEU A 35 -2.58 13.87 -19.38
CA LEU A 35 -2.82 15.25 -18.98
C LEU A 35 -4.22 15.74 -19.33
N TYR A 36 -4.75 15.30 -20.47
CA TYR A 36 -6.04 15.74 -21.00
C TYR A 36 -7.15 14.68 -20.83
N ALA A 37 -6.93 13.66 -20.00
CA ALA A 37 -7.91 12.63 -19.74
C ALA A 37 -9.13 13.19 -18.99
N ASP A 38 -10.33 12.83 -19.44
CA ASP A 38 -11.59 13.25 -18.84
C ASP A 38 -12.01 12.39 -17.64
N THR A 39 -11.46 11.16 -17.53
CA THR A 39 -11.86 10.19 -16.49
C THR A 39 -10.66 9.53 -15.81
N GLU A 40 -10.84 9.11 -14.54
CA GLU A 40 -9.84 8.32 -13.80
C GLU A 40 -9.50 7.01 -14.53
N ARG A 41 -10.47 6.43 -15.22
CA ARG A 41 -10.28 5.24 -16.06
C ARG A 41 -9.32 5.52 -17.20
N ASP A 42 -9.46 6.63 -17.91
CA ASP A 42 -8.58 6.98 -19.04
C ASP A 42 -7.16 7.29 -18.56
N VAL A 43 -7.03 7.97 -17.41
CA VAL A 43 -5.72 8.16 -16.76
C VAL A 43 -5.07 6.80 -16.47
N LEU A 44 -5.80 5.87 -15.85
CA LEU A 44 -5.29 4.54 -15.50
C LEU A 44 -4.89 3.72 -16.74
N LEU A 45 -5.69 3.74 -17.79
CA LEU A 45 -5.37 3.03 -19.03
C LEU A 45 -4.11 3.58 -19.71
N ASN A 46 -3.93 4.90 -19.75
CA ASN A 46 -2.70 5.48 -20.31
C ASN A 46 -1.48 5.27 -19.41
N LEU A 47 -1.64 5.23 -18.07
CA LEU A 47 -0.57 4.83 -17.15
C LEU A 47 -0.08 3.40 -17.44
N ILE A 48 -1.01 2.47 -17.72
CA ILE A 48 -0.66 1.10 -18.09
C ILE A 48 0.19 1.09 -19.38
N GLU A 49 -0.15 1.91 -20.37
CA GLU A 49 0.65 2.03 -21.60
C GLU A 49 2.06 2.56 -21.33
N LEU A 50 2.24 3.53 -20.43
CA LEU A 50 3.57 3.97 -20.00
C LEU A 50 4.38 2.83 -19.38
N TYR A 51 3.78 2.05 -18.48
CA TYR A 51 4.47 0.95 -17.80
C TYR A 51 4.86 -0.18 -18.75
N LYS A 52 4.04 -0.49 -19.75
CA LYS A 52 4.38 -1.46 -20.81
C LYS A 52 5.61 -1.04 -21.63
N LEU A 53 5.83 0.27 -21.77
CA LEU A 53 7.03 0.84 -22.40
C LEU A 53 8.23 0.92 -21.44
N GLY A 54 8.05 0.59 -20.16
CA GLY A 54 9.10 0.66 -19.13
C GLY A 54 9.28 2.04 -18.51
N ASP A 55 8.40 3.01 -18.79
CA ASP A 55 8.42 4.32 -18.10
C ASP A 55 7.66 4.21 -16.77
N PHE A 56 8.40 3.94 -15.70
CA PHE A 56 7.87 3.82 -14.34
C PHE A 56 7.88 5.15 -13.56
N THR A 57 8.15 6.28 -14.21
CA THR A 57 8.27 7.59 -13.52
C THR A 57 6.95 8.07 -12.92
N GLN A 58 5.81 7.57 -13.43
CA GLN A 58 4.47 8.01 -13.03
C GLN A 58 3.80 7.12 -11.96
N LYS A 59 4.54 6.25 -11.27
CA LYS A 59 4.05 5.50 -10.10
C LYS A 59 3.36 6.38 -9.04
N PRO A 60 3.83 7.60 -8.72
CA PRO A 60 3.12 8.48 -7.78
C PRO A 60 1.69 8.82 -8.21
N LEU A 61 1.43 8.96 -9.51
CA LEU A 61 0.09 9.23 -10.02
C LEU A 61 -0.83 8.00 -9.87
N LEU A 62 -0.31 6.80 -10.08
CA LEU A 62 -1.04 5.55 -9.81
C LEU A 62 -1.43 5.43 -8.33
N ILE A 63 -0.51 5.75 -7.42
CA ILE A 63 -0.76 5.74 -5.97
C ILE A 63 -1.81 6.80 -5.60
N GLN A 64 -1.75 8.00 -6.21
CA GLN A 64 -2.75 9.04 -6.00
C GLN A 64 -4.16 8.58 -6.42
N LEU A 65 -4.29 7.93 -7.57
CA LEU A 65 -5.57 7.37 -8.03
C LEU A 65 -6.09 6.34 -7.04
N MET A 66 -5.24 5.39 -6.64
CA MET A 66 -5.59 4.32 -5.68
C MET A 66 -6.10 4.89 -4.34
N ASN A 67 -5.52 6.00 -3.88
CA ASN A 67 -5.90 6.61 -2.59
C ASN A 67 -7.16 7.50 -2.66
N ARG A 68 -7.61 7.93 -3.86
CA ARG A 68 -8.67 8.94 -4.01
C ARG A 68 -9.92 8.44 -4.70
N THR A 69 -9.78 7.50 -5.65
CA THR A 69 -10.89 7.03 -6.46
C THR A 69 -12.02 6.45 -5.60
N LYS A 70 -13.26 6.69 -6.02
CA LYS A 70 -14.47 6.07 -5.46
C LYS A 70 -15.04 4.99 -6.38
N ASP A 71 -14.43 4.80 -7.56
CA ASP A 71 -14.80 3.76 -8.50
C ASP A 71 -14.05 2.47 -8.11
N GLU A 72 -14.80 1.45 -7.66
CA GLU A 72 -14.24 0.17 -7.24
C GLU A 72 -13.50 -0.54 -8.38
N ALA A 73 -13.93 -0.38 -9.62
CA ALA A 73 -13.30 -1.03 -10.77
C ALA A 73 -11.94 -0.38 -11.08
N VAL A 74 -11.85 0.96 -10.95
CA VAL A 74 -10.58 1.70 -11.03
C VAL A 74 -9.66 1.30 -9.90
N LEU A 75 -10.15 1.29 -8.65
CA LEU A 75 -9.36 0.90 -7.48
C LEU A 75 -8.77 -0.51 -7.63
N ASN A 76 -9.60 -1.49 -8.01
CA ASN A 76 -9.19 -2.88 -8.18
C ASN A 76 -8.10 -3.03 -9.26
N LEU A 77 -8.22 -2.28 -10.36
CA LEU A 77 -7.19 -2.29 -11.40
C LEU A 77 -5.92 -1.55 -10.95
N CYS A 78 -6.02 -0.43 -10.24
CA CYS A 78 -4.87 0.27 -9.65
C CYS A 78 -4.02 -0.67 -8.77
N ILE A 79 -4.66 -1.42 -7.88
CA ILE A 79 -3.99 -2.38 -6.98
C ILE A 79 -3.24 -3.44 -7.80
N ARG A 80 -3.90 -4.02 -8.81
CA ARG A 80 -3.30 -5.06 -9.66
C ARG A 80 -2.12 -4.53 -10.47
N VAL A 81 -2.24 -3.34 -11.05
CA VAL A 81 -1.15 -2.69 -11.81
C VAL A 81 0.01 -2.39 -10.87
N PHE A 82 -0.26 -1.84 -9.69
CA PHE A 82 0.78 -1.55 -8.69
C PHE A 82 1.56 -2.80 -8.34
N LEU A 83 0.89 -3.91 -8.00
CA LEU A 83 1.57 -5.18 -7.68
C LEU A 83 2.40 -5.75 -8.84
N ALA A 84 2.03 -5.45 -10.09
CA ALA A 84 2.80 -5.88 -11.26
C ALA A 84 4.05 -5.03 -11.53
N VAL A 85 4.06 -3.76 -11.11
CA VAL A 85 5.15 -2.80 -11.39
C VAL A 85 5.95 -2.39 -10.15
N ALA A 86 5.49 -2.78 -8.96
CA ALA A 86 6.15 -2.49 -7.69
C ALA A 86 7.53 -3.13 -7.65
N THR A 87 8.48 -2.35 -7.16
CA THR A 87 9.85 -2.78 -6.86
C THR A 87 9.99 -2.99 -5.36
N HIS A 88 11.12 -3.57 -4.94
CA HIS A 88 11.46 -3.66 -3.53
C HIS A 88 11.42 -2.27 -2.84
N GLY A 89 11.88 -1.21 -3.52
CA GLY A 89 11.85 0.15 -2.97
C GLY A 89 10.44 0.66 -2.70
N ASP A 90 9.48 0.35 -3.58
CA ASP A 90 8.08 0.78 -3.44
C ASP A 90 7.37 0.12 -2.22
N LEU A 91 7.89 -1.00 -1.73
CA LEU A 91 7.36 -1.76 -0.60
C LEU A 91 8.22 -1.62 0.68
N ARG A 92 9.45 -1.10 0.55
CA ARG A 92 10.41 -1.02 1.66
C ARG A 92 10.10 0.13 2.61
N ASP A 93 9.59 1.24 2.08
CA ASP A 93 9.33 2.47 2.85
C ASP A 93 7.96 2.46 3.54
N SER A 94 7.14 1.43 3.34
CA SER A 94 6.17 1.11 4.37
C SER A 94 6.97 0.65 5.57
N LYS A 95 7.05 1.50 6.61
CA LYS A 95 7.13 1.07 8.00
C LYS A 95 6.53 -0.33 8.03
N SER A 96 7.37 -1.36 8.21
CA SER A 96 6.88 -2.73 8.15
C SER A 96 5.64 -2.84 9.04
N ALA A 97 4.70 -3.74 8.78
CA ALA A 97 3.49 -3.83 9.63
C ALA A 97 3.82 -3.93 11.14
N ALA A 98 5.06 -4.30 11.47
CA ALA A 98 5.64 -4.29 12.80
C ALA A 98 6.63 -3.11 13.06
N GLU A 99 6.42 -1.91 12.53
CA GLU A 99 7.25 -0.71 12.77
C GLU A 99 6.43 0.40 13.44
N GLY A 100 6.99 0.98 14.49
CA GLY A 100 6.36 2.00 15.31
C GLY A 100 5.51 1.40 16.44
N TYR A 101 4.66 2.26 17.01
CA TYR A 101 3.80 1.93 18.14
C TYR A 101 2.57 1.14 17.68
N GLN A 102 2.35 0.00 18.32
CA GLN A 102 1.26 -0.93 18.04
C GLN A 102 0.47 -1.19 19.32
N VAL A 103 -0.86 -1.34 19.19
CA VAL A 103 -1.77 -1.63 20.30
C VAL A 103 -2.74 -2.72 19.91
N GLU A 104 -2.83 -3.75 20.73
CA GLU A 104 -3.88 -4.76 20.70
C GLU A 104 -4.87 -4.52 21.84
N PHE A 105 -6.14 -4.78 21.57
CA PHE A 105 -7.23 -4.66 22.53
C PHE A 105 -7.89 -6.01 22.79
N PHE A 106 -8.44 -6.17 23.98
CA PHE A 106 -9.42 -7.21 24.28
C PHE A 106 -10.77 -6.89 23.61
N GLU A 107 -11.68 -7.86 23.55
CA GLU A 107 -13.02 -7.66 22.99
C GLU A 107 -13.83 -6.60 23.76
N ASN A 108 -13.53 -6.42 25.05
CA ASN A 108 -14.14 -5.39 25.90
C ASN A 108 -13.59 -3.97 25.62
N GLY A 109 -12.59 -3.82 24.74
CA GLY A 109 -11.96 -2.55 24.39
C GLY A 109 -10.81 -2.11 25.30
N GLU A 110 -10.48 -2.88 26.35
CA GLU A 110 -9.31 -2.63 27.18
C GLU A 110 -8.01 -2.97 26.44
N VAL A 111 -6.94 -2.25 26.74
CA VAL A 111 -5.62 -2.52 26.13
C VAL A 111 -5.13 -3.88 26.62
N LYS A 112 -4.79 -4.75 25.67
CA LYS A 112 -4.22 -6.08 25.92
C LYS A 112 -2.70 -6.05 25.85
N TYR A 113 -2.17 -5.32 24.88
CA TYR A 113 -0.74 -5.28 24.61
C TYR A 113 -0.40 -4.01 23.85
N GLU A 114 0.71 -3.39 24.20
CA GLU A 114 1.30 -2.29 23.44
C GLU A 114 2.78 -2.54 23.26
N SER A 115 3.31 -2.17 22.10
CA SER A 115 4.73 -2.31 21.81
C SER A 115 5.23 -1.21 20.89
N GLU A 116 6.52 -0.92 20.98
CA GLU A 116 7.21 -0.08 20.02
C GLU A 116 8.26 -0.91 19.33
N CYS A 117 8.17 -0.99 18.00
CA CYS A 117 9.02 -1.85 17.20
C CYS A 117 9.86 -1.05 16.21
N ILE A 118 11.11 -1.48 15.99
CA ILE A 118 12.01 -0.95 14.97
C ILE A 118 12.44 -2.09 14.07
N ALA A 119 12.21 -1.94 12.77
CA ALA A 119 12.38 -2.91 11.70
C ALA A 119 11.79 -4.30 12.02
N GLY A 120 10.65 -4.36 12.70
CA GLY A 120 10.00 -5.61 13.12
C GLY A 120 10.59 -6.26 14.36
N ARG A 121 11.57 -5.63 15.01
CA ARG A 121 12.05 -6.03 16.34
C ARG A 121 11.37 -5.18 17.41
N GLU A 122 10.70 -5.86 18.34
CA GLU A 122 10.08 -5.26 19.52
C GLU A 122 11.15 -4.67 20.45
N MET A 123 11.13 -3.35 20.61
CA MET A 123 12.13 -2.61 21.40
C MET A 123 11.71 -2.52 22.85
N ILE A 124 10.43 -2.21 23.08
CA ILE A 124 9.78 -2.13 24.38
C ILE A 124 8.34 -2.60 24.25
N PHE A 125 7.77 -3.08 25.36
CA PHE A 125 6.37 -3.52 25.40
C PHE A 125 5.78 -3.53 26.79
N LYS A 126 4.45 -3.50 26.85
CA LYS A 126 3.66 -3.83 28.04
C LYS A 126 2.50 -4.74 27.65
N LYS A 127 2.28 -5.80 28.43
CA LYS A 127 1.12 -6.67 28.38
C LYS A 127 0.25 -6.42 29.59
N TYR A 128 -1.04 -6.44 29.38
CA TYR A 128 -2.04 -6.15 30.40
C TYR A 128 -2.98 -7.36 30.57
N ASN A 129 -3.55 -7.51 31.78
CA ASN A 129 -4.72 -8.37 31.98
C ASN A 129 -6.01 -7.63 31.56
N GLU A 130 -7.16 -8.30 31.59
CA GLU A 130 -8.46 -7.69 31.26
C GLU A 130 -8.89 -6.58 32.23
N GLN A 131 -8.22 -6.44 33.38
CA GLN A 131 -8.47 -5.42 34.40
C GLN A 131 -7.59 -4.17 34.19
N GLY A 132 -6.68 -4.19 33.22
CA GLY A 132 -5.74 -3.10 32.93
C GLY A 132 -4.45 -3.13 33.76
N ASP A 133 -4.20 -4.17 34.55
CA ASP A 133 -2.94 -4.33 35.28
C ASP A 133 -1.84 -4.90 34.37
N ILE A 134 -0.61 -4.40 34.52
CA ILE A 134 0.54 -4.88 33.77
C ILE A 134 0.95 -6.27 34.29
N ILE A 135 0.97 -7.25 33.39
CA ILE A 135 1.41 -8.62 33.69
C ILE A 135 2.84 -8.91 33.22
N GLU A 136 3.31 -8.21 32.20
CA GLU A 136 4.66 -8.37 31.63
C GLU A 136 5.07 -7.07 30.96
N GLN A 137 6.35 -6.68 31.09
CA GLN A 137 6.85 -5.50 30.41
C GLN A 137 8.35 -5.58 30.12
N LYS A 138 8.74 -4.92 29.02
CA LYS A 138 10.13 -4.54 28.73
C LYS A 138 10.13 -3.03 28.53
N ILE A 139 10.68 -2.30 29.50
CA ILE A 139 10.67 -0.83 29.50
C ILE A 139 11.88 -0.21 28.78
N GLU A 140 12.95 -0.99 28.60
CA GLU A 140 14.17 -0.54 27.94
C GLU A 140 14.64 -1.58 26.92
N PRO A 141 15.17 -1.15 25.76
CA PRO A 141 15.78 -2.04 24.80
C PRO A 141 17.02 -2.76 25.36
N SER A 142 17.19 -4.03 25.01
CA SER A 142 18.42 -4.76 25.31
C SER A 142 19.60 -4.28 24.45
N GLU A 143 20.83 -4.63 24.84
CA GLU A 143 22.01 -4.36 24.02
C GLU A 143 21.88 -4.94 22.60
N SER A 144 21.26 -6.12 22.49
CA SER A 144 20.99 -6.75 21.19
C SER A 144 20.00 -5.94 20.35
N ASP A 145 19.00 -5.32 20.98
CA ASP A 145 18.01 -4.46 20.33
C ASP A 145 18.68 -3.20 19.79
N LEU A 146 19.59 -2.60 20.58
CA LEU A 146 20.37 -1.43 20.16
C LEU A 146 21.30 -1.75 18.98
N ILE A 147 21.97 -2.91 18.99
CA ILE A 147 22.82 -3.35 17.88
C ILE A 147 21.99 -3.56 16.61
N TYR A 148 20.82 -4.19 16.75
CA TYR A 148 19.89 -4.40 15.65
C TYR A 148 19.39 -3.08 15.07
N ALA A 149 18.86 -2.18 15.91
CA ALA A 149 18.36 -0.88 15.47
C ALA A 149 19.44 -0.07 14.74
N LYS A 150 20.68 -0.05 15.25
CA LYS A 150 21.82 0.62 14.60
C LYS A 150 22.11 0.10 13.18
N LYS A 151 21.86 -1.18 12.90
CA LYS A 151 22.03 -1.75 11.55
C LYS A 151 21.03 -1.14 10.57
N PHE A 152 19.80 -0.89 11.00
CA PHE A 152 18.76 -0.29 10.18
C PHE A 152 18.83 1.25 10.13
N SER A 153 19.37 1.90 11.18
CA SER A 153 19.60 3.36 11.17
C SER A 153 20.80 3.79 10.31
N ARG A 154 21.76 2.89 10.03
CA ARG A 154 22.96 3.22 9.24
C ARG A 154 22.75 3.25 7.73
N GLU A 155 21.59 2.81 7.23
CA GLU A 155 21.25 2.91 5.80
C GLU A 155 20.49 4.20 5.45
N SER A 156 20.34 5.14 6.40
CA SER A 156 19.74 6.46 6.18
C SER A 156 20.74 7.59 5.88
N ILE A 157 22.00 7.28 5.56
CA ILE A 157 22.94 8.27 5.06
C ILE A 157 22.82 8.32 3.53
N ILE A 158 21.97 9.24 3.07
CA ILE A 158 22.13 9.90 1.77
C ILE A 158 22.99 11.15 2.01
#